data_AF-A0A537ELW3-F1
#
_entry.id   AF-A0A537ELW3-F1
#
_cell.length_a   1.000
_cell.length_b   1.000
_cell.length_c   1.000
_cell.angle_alpha   90.00
_cell.angle_beta   90.00
_cell.angle_gamma   90.00
#
_symmetry.space_group_name_H-M   'P 1'
#
loop_
_entity.id
_entity.type
_entity.pdbx_description
1 polymer ?
#
loop_
_entity_poly.entity_id
_entity_poly.type
_entity_poly.pdbx_seq_one_letter_code
_entity_poly.pdbx_strand_id
1 'polypeptide(L)'
;MVETSQMKLAVLSDFDGTVTLNDTFENVLARFGKGDWRTVDDHYVRGEITLEECVRRQGAMVQVPRSQILSYLDGVTEFRPNFDKLIEFCKTNHFPLVLVSAGLDFVIKHFLTRKRFEDKVELFAASAKCTPTGIKFKWPKLKSNRSMNLKDDMVRYYKQKADTVAYIGDGRWDLHALRNADRRFVIKNSKLAGLCREQEIQATRIIDFQEVVRSLQKEMSDRDSKQGE
;
A
#
# COMPACT_ATOMS: atom_id res chain seq x y z
N MET A 1 34.34 -0.43 -13.32
CA MET A 1 32.92 -0.77 -13.51
C MET A 1 32.38 -1.10 -12.13
N VAL A 2 31.50 -0.28 -11.57
CA VAL A 2 30.87 -0.61 -10.29
C VAL A 2 29.81 -1.64 -10.62
N GLU A 3 30.03 -2.90 -10.25
CA GLU A 3 28.95 -3.88 -10.14
C GLU A 3 27.95 -3.28 -9.15
N THR A 4 26.91 -2.63 -9.66
CA THR A 4 25.72 -2.37 -8.87
C THR A 4 25.12 -3.73 -8.57
N SER A 5 25.43 -4.29 -7.40
CA SER A 5 24.69 -5.41 -6.83
C SER A 5 23.20 -5.04 -6.89
N GLN A 6 22.48 -5.67 -7.82
CA GLN A 6 21.05 -5.51 -7.98
C GLN A 6 20.38 -6.18 -6.77
N MET A 7 19.44 -5.51 -6.12
CA MET A 7 18.79 -6.05 -4.92
C MET A 7 18.07 -7.36 -5.26
N LYS A 8 18.20 -8.43 -4.47
CA LYS A 8 17.51 -9.69 -4.80
C LYS A 8 15.97 -9.55 -4.80
N LEU A 9 15.44 -8.83 -3.81
CA LEU A 9 14.01 -8.66 -3.61
C LEU A 9 13.72 -7.25 -3.08
N ALA A 10 12.66 -6.63 -3.58
CA ALA A 10 12.01 -5.49 -2.95
C ALA A 10 10.56 -5.83 -2.60
N VAL A 11 10.12 -5.52 -1.38
CA VAL A 11 8.76 -5.78 -0.91
C VAL A 11 8.02 -4.45 -0.77
N LEU A 12 6.99 -4.27 -1.57
CA LEU A 12 6.10 -3.11 -1.53
C LEU A 12 4.75 -3.55 -0.97
N SER A 13 4.16 -2.73 -0.11
CA SER A 13 2.85 -3.00 0.47
C SER A 13 2.01 -1.73 0.49
N ASP A 14 0.72 -1.89 0.20
CA ASP A 14 -0.28 -0.92 0.65
C ASP A 14 -0.37 -0.88 2.18
N PHE A 15 -0.99 0.15 2.73
CA PHE A 15 -1.21 0.32 4.17
C PHE A 15 -2.67 0.08 4.57
N ASP A 16 -3.57 0.95 4.10
CA ASP A 16 -5.00 0.89 4.39
C ASP A 16 -5.59 -0.41 3.84
N GLY A 17 -6.38 -1.14 4.63
CA GLY A 17 -6.97 -2.44 4.24
C GLY A 17 -5.98 -3.60 4.10
N THR A 18 -4.68 -3.31 3.99
CA THR A 18 -3.60 -4.27 3.81
C THR A 18 -2.76 -4.47 5.06
N VAL A 19 -1.99 -3.48 5.49
CA VAL A 19 -1.27 -3.51 6.78
C VAL A 19 -2.24 -3.34 7.93
N THR A 20 -3.23 -2.47 7.77
CA THR A 20 -4.35 -2.36 8.71
C THR A 20 -5.49 -3.30 8.29
N LEU A 21 -6.30 -3.73 9.25
CA LEU A 21 -7.48 -4.57 8.96
C LEU A 21 -8.62 -3.81 8.26
N ASN A 22 -8.62 -2.48 8.35
CA ASN A 22 -9.60 -1.59 7.74
C ASN A 22 -8.93 -0.51 6.90
N ASP A 23 -9.70 0.11 6.00
CA ASP A 23 -9.26 1.33 5.31
C ASP A 23 -9.44 2.54 6.25
N THR A 24 -8.33 3.18 6.63
CA THR A 24 -8.40 4.28 7.60
C THR A 24 -9.01 5.54 7.01
N PHE A 25 -8.84 5.79 5.70
CA PHE A 25 -9.41 6.96 5.05
C PHE A 25 -10.92 6.80 4.85
N GLU A 26 -11.40 5.63 4.42
CA GLU A 26 -12.83 5.31 4.38
C GLU A 26 -13.48 5.44 5.77
N ASN A 27 -12.81 4.98 6.83
CA ASN A 27 -13.31 5.14 8.20
C ASN A 27 -13.44 6.62 8.59
N VAL A 28 -12.47 7.45 8.22
CA VAL A 28 -12.51 8.89 8.43
C VAL A 28 -13.64 9.54 7.62
N LEU A 29 -13.83 9.16 6.37
CA LEU A 29 -14.91 9.66 5.52
C LEU A 29 -16.28 9.26 6.04
N ALA A 30 -16.46 8.00 6.46
CA ALA A 30 -17.69 7.52 7.05
C ALA A 30 -18.05 8.24 8.35
N ARG A 31 -17.05 8.60 9.16
CA ARG A 31 -17.27 9.22 10.47
C ARG A 31 -17.40 10.75 10.42
N PHE A 32 -16.64 11.41 9.56
CA PHE A 32 -16.45 12.87 9.57
C PHE A 32 -16.71 13.55 8.22
N GLY A 33 -16.89 12.77 7.14
CA GLY A 33 -17.19 13.31 5.83
C GLY A 33 -18.55 13.98 5.79
N LYS A 34 -18.59 15.21 5.25
CA LYS A 34 -19.82 15.91 4.91
C LYS A 34 -20.27 15.54 3.49
N GLY A 35 -21.49 15.02 3.36
CA GLY A 35 -22.05 14.58 2.08
C GLY A 35 -21.80 13.10 1.80
N ASP A 36 -22.06 12.67 0.57
CA ASP A 36 -21.88 11.28 0.16
C ASP A 36 -20.55 11.08 -0.57
N TRP A 37 -19.56 10.60 0.17
CA TRP A 37 -18.24 10.29 -0.39
C TRP A 37 -18.27 9.09 -1.35
N ARG A 38 -19.28 8.22 -1.27
CA ARG A 38 -19.39 7.03 -2.15
C ARG A 38 -19.76 7.42 -3.57
N THR A 39 -20.58 8.47 -3.75
CA THR A 39 -20.82 9.05 -5.07
C THR A 39 -19.52 9.47 -5.76
N VAL A 40 -18.52 9.96 -5.01
CA VAL A 40 -17.20 10.31 -5.56
C VAL A 40 -16.43 9.06 -6.03
N ASP A 41 -16.50 7.96 -5.28
CA ASP A 41 -15.92 6.70 -5.72
C ASP A 41 -16.59 6.17 -6.99
N ASP A 42 -17.91 6.33 -7.11
CA ASP A 42 -18.63 5.92 -8.33
C ASP A 42 -18.15 6.71 -9.56
N HIS A 43 -17.91 8.02 -9.43
CA HIS A 43 -17.30 8.82 -10.50
C HIS A 43 -15.91 8.28 -10.89
N TYR A 44 -15.09 7.88 -9.91
CA TYR A 44 -13.80 7.27 -10.17
C TYR A 44 -13.93 5.90 -10.85
N VAL A 45 -14.85 5.04 -10.39
CA VAL A 45 -15.09 3.71 -10.96
C VAL A 45 -15.59 3.79 -12.41
N ARG A 46 -16.37 4.82 -12.76
CA ARG A 46 -16.80 5.10 -14.13
C ARG A 46 -15.71 5.75 -15.00
N GLY A 47 -14.55 6.06 -14.43
CA GLY A 47 -13.44 6.69 -15.16
C GLY A 47 -13.63 8.19 -15.44
N GLU A 48 -14.57 8.84 -14.75
CA GLU A 48 -14.91 10.26 -14.97
C GLU A 48 -13.93 11.21 -14.27
N ILE A 49 -13.27 10.73 -13.21
CA ILE A 49 -12.25 11.46 -12.46
C ILE A 49 -11.03 10.59 -12.20
N THR A 50 -9.87 11.22 -12.01
CA THR A 50 -8.63 10.53 -11.63
C THR A 50 -8.67 10.11 -10.16
N LEU A 51 -7.75 9.21 -9.78
CA LEU A 51 -7.55 8.84 -8.38
C LEU A 51 -7.23 10.06 -7.49
N GLU A 52 -6.32 10.92 -7.94
CA GLU A 52 -5.94 12.12 -7.19
C GLU A 52 -7.12 13.07 -6.99
N GLU A 53 -7.97 13.22 -8.01
CA GLU A 53 -9.18 14.02 -7.93
C GLU A 53 -10.22 13.41 -6.97
N CYS A 54 -10.38 12.08 -6.98
CA CYS A 54 -11.24 11.35 -6.04
C CYS A 54 -10.83 11.65 -4.59
N VAL A 55 -9.56 11.38 -4.25
CA VAL A 55 -9.00 11.60 -2.92
C VAL A 55 -9.08 13.08 -2.50
N ARG A 56 -8.86 14.02 -3.44
CA ARG A 56 -8.98 15.46 -3.19
C ARG A 56 -10.41 15.86 -2.83
N ARG A 57 -11.41 15.37 -3.57
CA ARG A 57 -12.83 15.64 -3.32
C ARG A 57 -13.28 15.06 -1.99
N GLN A 58 -12.93 13.81 -1.72
CA GLN A 58 -13.20 13.14 -0.44
C GLN A 58 -12.52 13.87 0.73
N GLY A 59 -11.25 14.27 0.59
CA GLY A 59 -10.54 15.05 1.59
C GLY A 59 -11.22 16.36 1.95
N ALA A 60 -11.79 17.06 0.97
CA ALA A 60 -12.51 18.31 1.18
C ALA A 60 -13.78 18.15 2.06
N MET A 61 -14.31 16.93 2.16
CA MET A 61 -15.48 16.61 2.98
C MET A 61 -15.16 16.53 4.48
N VAL A 62 -13.88 16.37 4.85
CA VAL A 62 -13.46 16.10 6.24
C VAL A 62 -12.88 17.36 6.87
N GLN A 63 -13.68 18.08 7.66
CA GLN A 63 -13.32 19.37 8.27
C GLN A 63 -13.11 19.27 9.78
N VAL A 64 -12.27 18.33 10.20
CA VAL A 64 -11.93 18.10 11.62
C VAL A 64 -10.42 18.16 11.86
N PRO A 65 -9.97 18.50 13.08
CA PRO A 65 -8.54 18.50 13.41
C PRO A 65 -7.91 17.10 13.32
N ARG A 66 -6.61 17.07 12.99
CA ARG A 66 -5.80 15.85 12.96
C ARG A 66 -5.94 15.01 14.24
N SER A 67 -5.93 15.64 15.42
CA SER A 67 -6.04 14.94 16.70
C SER A 67 -7.34 14.17 16.85
N GLN A 68 -8.45 14.71 16.35
CA GLN A 68 -9.76 14.05 16.40
C GLN A 68 -9.81 12.84 15.46
N ILE A 69 -9.20 12.94 14.28
CA ILE A 69 -9.03 11.82 13.35
C ILE A 69 -8.23 10.69 14.01
N LEU A 70 -7.06 11.00 14.56
CA LEU A 70 -6.19 10.01 15.19
C LEU A 70 -6.86 9.34 16.39
N SER A 71 -7.51 10.12 17.27
CA SER A 71 -8.22 9.60 18.43
C SER A 71 -9.36 8.65 18.05
N TYR A 72 -10.07 8.92 16.96
CA TYR A 72 -11.10 8.00 16.46
C TYR A 72 -10.49 6.71 15.93
N LEU A 73 -9.48 6.82 15.07
CA LEU A 73 -8.83 5.66 14.45
C LEU A 73 -8.14 4.75 15.48
N ASP A 74 -7.61 5.32 16.56
CA ASP A 74 -7.04 4.55 17.67
C ASP A 74 -8.01 3.55 18.29
N GLY A 75 -9.32 3.80 18.21
CA GLY A 75 -10.36 2.91 18.74
C GLY A 75 -10.87 1.86 17.75
N VAL A 76 -10.53 1.96 16.46
CA VAL A 76 -11.12 1.12 15.40
C VAL A 76 -10.10 0.45 14.47
N THR A 77 -8.83 0.87 14.48
CA THR A 77 -7.82 0.38 13.55
C THR A 77 -6.81 -0.52 14.25
N GLU A 78 -6.66 -1.72 13.71
CA GLU A 78 -5.67 -2.71 14.13
C GLU A 78 -4.79 -3.14 12.96
N PHE A 79 -3.60 -3.64 13.29
CA PHE A 79 -2.69 -4.20 12.29
C PHE A 79 -3.11 -5.61 11.95
N ARG A 80 -3.06 -5.94 10.66
CA ARG A 80 -3.17 -7.32 10.20
C ARG A 80 -2.06 -8.16 10.86
N PRO A 81 -2.37 -9.39 11.32
CA PRO A 81 -1.39 -10.22 12.01
C PRO A 81 -0.10 -10.45 11.23
N ASN A 82 0.98 -10.67 11.98
CA ASN A 82 2.30 -11.07 11.47
C ASN A 82 3.02 -10.03 10.60
N PHE A 83 2.58 -8.76 10.59
CA PHE A 83 3.32 -7.70 9.88
C PHE A 83 4.74 -7.51 10.42
N ASP A 84 4.93 -7.70 11.73
CA ASP A 84 6.24 -7.74 12.38
C ASP A 84 7.15 -8.85 11.81
N LYS A 85 6.59 -9.99 11.43
CA LYS A 85 7.34 -11.08 10.78
C LYS A 85 7.80 -10.72 9.38
N LEU A 86 6.99 -9.97 8.63
CA LEU A 86 7.42 -9.44 7.34
C LEU A 86 8.57 -8.43 7.51
N ILE A 87 8.46 -7.53 8.50
CA ILE A 87 9.53 -6.58 8.83
C ILE A 87 10.83 -7.32 9.18
N GLU A 88 10.75 -8.31 10.08
CA GLU A 88 11.91 -9.11 10.50
C GLU A 88 12.54 -9.86 9.33
N PHE A 89 11.71 -10.48 8.48
CA PHE A 89 12.17 -11.14 7.26
C PHE A 89 12.93 -10.20 6.32
N CYS A 90 12.35 -9.04 6.01
CA CYS A 90 12.98 -8.06 5.14
C CYS A 90 14.28 -7.52 5.75
N LYS A 91 14.28 -7.20 7.05
CA LYS A 91 15.46 -6.70 7.77
C LYS A 91 16.62 -7.70 7.74
N THR A 92 16.38 -8.96 8.11
CA THR A 92 17.42 -10.00 8.17
C THR A 92 18.07 -10.24 6.81
N ASN A 93 17.29 -10.12 5.73
CA ASN A 93 17.78 -10.34 4.37
C ASN A 93 18.21 -9.05 3.65
N HIS A 94 18.19 -7.90 4.33
CA HIS A 94 18.51 -6.59 3.75
C HIS A 94 17.65 -6.23 2.52
N PHE A 95 16.39 -6.65 2.52
CA PHE A 95 15.41 -6.30 1.49
C PHE A 95 14.67 -5.03 1.89
N PRO A 96 14.50 -4.05 0.98
CA PRO A 96 13.66 -2.89 1.26
C PRO A 96 12.20 -3.34 1.46
N LEU A 97 11.61 -2.88 2.56
CA LEU A 97 10.18 -2.95 2.82
C LEU A 97 9.60 -1.54 2.72
N VAL A 98 8.78 -1.32 1.71
CA VAL A 98 8.28 0.01 1.35
C VAL A 98 6.77 0.03 1.43
N LEU A 99 6.24 0.88 2.30
CA LEU A 99 4.82 1.20 2.32
C LEU A 99 4.52 2.25 1.27
N VAL A 100 3.59 1.95 0.37
CA VAL A 100 3.17 2.85 -0.71
C VAL A 100 1.69 3.15 -0.59
N SER A 101 1.33 4.40 -0.27
CA SER A 101 -0.06 4.75 0.03
C SER A 101 -0.48 6.09 -0.58
N ALA A 102 -1.73 6.15 -1.06
CA ALA A 102 -2.37 7.40 -1.46
C ALA A 102 -3.14 8.07 -0.30
N GLY A 103 -3.14 7.44 0.88
CA GLY A 103 -3.91 7.83 2.06
C GLY A 103 -3.26 8.92 2.91
N LEU A 104 -3.58 8.92 4.19
CA LEU A 104 -3.20 9.96 5.14
C LEU A 104 -1.82 9.66 5.75
N ASP A 105 -0.73 10.23 5.23
CA ASP A 105 0.63 9.97 5.74
C ASP A 105 0.78 10.14 7.25
N PHE A 106 0.07 11.11 7.82
CA PHE A 106 0.07 11.35 9.25
C PHE A 106 -0.58 10.24 10.09
N VAL A 107 -1.54 9.52 9.52
CA VAL A 107 -2.17 8.35 10.14
C VAL A 107 -1.21 7.17 10.09
N ILE A 108 -0.60 6.94 8.92
CA ILE A 108 0.38 5.87 8.73
C ILE A 108 1.53 6.02 9.73
N LYS A 109 2.13 7.22 9.81
CA LYS A 109 3.21 7.53 10.75
C LYS A 109 2.80 7.29 12.20
N HIS A 110 1.61 7.73 12.60
CA HIS A 110 1.09 7.54 13.96
C HIS A 110 1.01 6.05 14.33
N PHE A 111 0.45 5.24 13.44
CA PHE A 111 0.30 3.81 13.66
C PHE A 111 1.62 3.04 13.64
N LEU A 112 2.57 3.43 12.78
CA LEU A 112 3.93 2.89 12.80
C LEU A 112 4.65 3.20 14.12
N THR A 113 4.59 4.45 14.60
CA THR A 113 5.17 4.85 15.89
C THR A 113 4.56 4.09 17.06
N ARG A 114 3.23 3.90 17.08
CA ARG A 114 2.55 3.10 18.11
C ARG A 114 3.06 1.65 18.17
N LYS A 115 3.50 1.09 17.04
CA LYS A 115 4.06 -0.26 16.94
C LYS A 115 5.59 -0.30 16.98
N ARG A 116 6.26 0.86 17.08
CA ARG A 116 7.73 1.00 17.05
C ARG A 116 8.33 0.47 15.74
N PHE A 117 7.73 0.87 14.61
CA PHE A 117 8.08 0.44 13.25
C PHE A 117 8.50 1.61 12.32
N GLU A 118 8.51 2.84 12.79
CA GLU A 118 8.73 4.07 12.02
C GLU A 118 10.07 4.12 11.27
N ASP A 119 11.08 3.43 11.79
CA ASP A 119 12.44 3.31 11.30
C ASP A 119 12.75 1.89 10.77
N LYS A 120 11.71 1.06 10.62
CA LYS A 120 11.81 -0.30 10.07
C LYS A 120 11.21 -0.46 8.68
N VAL A 121 10.49 0.56 8.20
CA VAL A 121 9.86 0.57 6.88
C VAL A 121 10.13 1.91 6.20
N GLU A 122 10.30 1.88 4.89
CA GLU A 122 10.29 3.11 4.08
C GLU A 122 8.83 3.50 3.81
N LEU A 123 8.53 4.80 3.81
CA LEU A 123 7.18 5.31 3.50
C LEU A 123 7.22 6.20 2.27
N PHE A 124 6.50 5.78 1.22
CA PHE A 124 6.24 6.58 0.04
C PHE A 124 4.74 6.86 -0.08
N ALA A 125 4.33 8.03 0.40
CA ALA A 125 2.91 8.37 0.45
C ALA A 125 2.62 9.79 -0.03
N ALA A 126 1.36 10.04 -0.38
CA ALA A 126 0.83 11.39 -0.50
C ALA A 126 0.92 12.11 0.85
N SER A 127 1.32 13.39 0.86
CA SER A 127 1.30 14.18 2.08
C SER A 127 -0.09 14.76 2.31
N ALA A 128 -0.67 14.53 3.49
CA ALA A 128 -1.99 15.01 3.86
C ALA A 128 -1.92 16.06 4.97
N LYS A 129 -2.60 17.20 4.78
CA LYS A 129 -2.69 18.29 5.76
C LYS A 129 -4.14 18.62 6.05
N CYS A 130 -4.53 18.50 7.33
CA CYS A 130 -5.84 18.95 7.79
C CYS A 130 -5.90 20.49 7.77
N THR A 131 -6.96 21.05 7.19
CA THR A 131 -7.22 22.50 7.15
C THR A 131 -8.69 22.78 7.49
N PRO A 132 -9.08 24.03 7.79
CA PRO A 132 -10.48 24.38 8.01
C PRO A 132 -11.41 24.07 6.82
N THR A 133 -10.86 23.97 5.60
CA THR A 133 -11.63 23.68 4.37
C THR A 133 -11.48 22.23 3.91
N GLY A 134 -11.02 21.35 4.79
CA GLY A 134 -10.84 19.93 4.52
C GLY A 134 -9.38 19.47 4.53
N ILE A 135 -9.18 18.18 4.31
CA ILE A 135 -7.86 17.60 4.13
C ILE A 135 -7.34 17.95 2.74
N LYS A 136 -6.14 18.51 2.66
CA LYS A 136 -5.44 18.81 1.40
C LYS A 136 -4.32 17.80 1.20
N PHE A 137 -4.18 17.32 -0.03
CA PHE A 137 -3.19 16.33 -0.41
C PHE A 137 -2.15 16.94 -1.34
N LYS A 138 -0.91 16.49 -1.20
CA LYS A 138 0.19 16.77 -2.11
C LYS A 138 0.87 15.47 -2.48
N TRP A 139 0.83 15.11 -3.76
CA TRP A 139 1.46 13.90 -4.27
C TRP A 139 2.92 14.15 -4.68
N PRO A 140 3.81 13.18 -4.43
CA PRO A 140 5.12 13.17 -5.07
C PRO A 140 4.98 13.16 -6.60
N LYS A 141 5.91 13.81 -7.29
CA LYS A 141 6.00 13.68 -8.76
C LYS A 141 6.36 12.24 -9.10
N LEU A 142 5.58 11.62 -9.98
CA LEU A 142 5.87 10.29 -10.48
C LEU A 142 7.23 10.29 -11.21
N LYS A 143 8.01 9.23 -11.01
CA LYS A 143 9.33 9.05 -11.61
C LYS A 143 9.21 8.65 -13.08
N SER A 144 8.13 7.98 -13.47
CA SER A 144 7.84 7.63 -14.86
C SER A 144 6.51 8.22 -15.34
N ASN A 145 6.50 8.69 -16.58
CA ASN A 145 5.28 9.12 -17.28
C ASN A 145 4.36 7.94 -17.70
N ARG A 146 4.85 6.70 -17.58
CA ARG A 146 4.06 5.48 -17.85
C ARG A 146 3.32 4.97 -16.61
N SER A 147 3.57 5.58 -15.46
CA SER A 147 2.97 5.18 -14.20
C SER A 147 1.54 5.67 -14.11
N MET A 148 0.63 4.77 -13.76
CA MET A 148 -0.80 5.12 -13.63
C MET A 148 -1.13 5.84 -12.32
N ASN A 149 -0.37 5.56 -11.27
CA ASN A 149 -0.49 6.18 -9.96
C ASN A 149 0.81 5.99 -9.15
N LEU A 150 0.82 6.50 -7.92
CA LEU A 150 1.95 6.43 -6.99
C LEU A 150 2.43 4.98 -6.72
N LYS A 151 1.49 4.05 -6.54
CA LYS A 151 1.76 2.64 -6.24
C LYS A 151 2.43 1.94 -7.42
N ASP A 152 1.89 2.15 -8.62
CA ASP A 152 2.47 1.64 -9.87
C ASP A 152 3.88 2.22 -10.13
N ASP A 153 4.07 3.52 -9.88
CA ASP A 153 5.35 4.17 -10.06
C ASP A 153 6.45 3.55 -9.20
N MET A 154 6.14 3.20 -7.95
CA MET A 154 7.10 2.58 -7.06
C MET A 154 7.43 1.14 -7.46
N VAL A 155 6.45 0.35 -7.90
CA VAL A 155 6.73 -0.98 -8.45
C VAL A 155 7.68 -0.88 -9.64
N ARG A 156 7.40 0.02 -10.60
CA ARG A 156 8.26 0.26 -11.76
C ARG A 156 9.66 0.74 -11.38
N TYR A 157 9.76 1.59 -10.36
CA TYR A 157 11.05 2.06 -9.85
C TYR A 157 11.88 0.90 -9.28
N TYR A 158 11.30 0.05 -8.43
CA TYR A 158 12.03 -1.09 -7.87
C TYR A 158 12.29 -2.20 -8.88
N LYS A 159 11.47 -2.33 -9.95
CA LYS A 159 11.76 -3.26 -11.07
C LYS A 159 13.07 -2.96 -11.80
N GLN A 160 13.59 -1.73 -11.69
CA GLN A 160 14.90 -1.34 -12.25
C GLN A 160 16.06 -1.57 -11.29
N LYS A 161 15.76 -1.93 -10.03
CA LYS A 161 16.75 -1.98 -8.94
C LYS A 161 16.80 -3.33 -8.23
N ALA A 162 15.76 -4.14 -8.38
CA ALA A 162 15.66 -5.46 -7.79
C ALA A 162 15.35 -6.53 -8.84
N ASP A 163 15.84 -7.74 -8.63
CA ASP A 163 15.57 -8.90 -9.50
C ASP A 163 14.11 -9.34 -9.40
N THR A 164 13.48 -9.11 -8.26
CA THR A 164 12.09 -9.47 -8.00
C THR A 164 11.43 -8.38 -7.17
N VAL A 165 10.22 -7.98 -7.57
CA VAL A 165 9.38 -7.05 -6.80
C VAL A 165 8.13 -7.79 -6.34
N ALA A 166 7.94 -7.84 -5.02
CA ALA A 166 6.69 -8.29 -4.41
C ALA A 166 5.79 -7.09 -4.12
N TYR A 167 4.51 -7.22 -4.44
CA TYR A 167 3.49 -6.23 -4.11
C TYR A 167 2.35 -6.88 -3.33
N ILE A 168 1.92 -6.23 -2.25
CA ILE A 168 0.84 -6.67 -1.37
C ILE A 168 -0.22 -5.56 -1.32
N GLY A 169 -1.49 -5.89 -1.60
CA GLY A 169 -2.58 -4.92 -1.58
C GLY A 169 -3.96 -5.54 -1.41
N ASP A 170 -4.99 -4.70 -1.30
CA ASP A 170 -6.38 -5.13 -1.13
C ASP A 170 -7.40 -4.31 -1.92
N GLY A 171 -7.03 -3.08 -2.32
CA GLY A 171 -7.91 -2.11 -2.93
C GLY A 171 -7.87 -2.07 -4.45
N ARG A 172 -8.84 -1.39 -5.04
CA ARG A 172 -8.88 -1.15 -6.51
C ARG A 172 -7.64 -0.38 -6.98
N TRP A 173 -7.15 0.55 -6.15
CA TRP A 173 -6.05 1.45 -6.49
C TRP A 173 -4.70 0.73 -6.60
N ASP A 174 -4.61 -0.50 -6.13
CA ASP A 174 -3.45 -1.38 -6.23
C ASP A 174 -3.31 -2.10 -7.57
N LEU A 175 -4.37 -2.18 -8.38
CA LEU A 175 -4.44 -3.09 -9.52
C LEU A 175 -3.28 -2.91 -10.52
N HIS A 176 -2.90 -1.66 -10.81
CA HIS A 176 -1.79 -1.37 -11.72
C HIS A 176 -0.43 -1.77 -11.13
N ALA A 177 -0.21 -1.49 -9.83
CA ALA A 177 1.00 -1.89 -9.13
C ALA A 177 1.13 -3.42 -9.07
N LEU A 178 0.05 -4.11 -8.71
CA LEU A 178 -0.02 -5.56 -8.66
C LEU A 178 0.30 -6.20 -10.02
N ARG A 179 -0.26 -5.68 -11.13
CA ARG A 179 0.01 -6.20 -12.49
C ARG A 179 1.49 -6.10 -12.87
N ASN A 180 2.17 -5.06 -12.44
CA ASN A 180 3.59 -4.84 -12.77
C ASN A 180 4.56 -5.53 -11.79
N ALA A 181 4.06 -6.10 -10.70
CA ALA A 181 4.86 -6.85 -9.73
C ALA A 181 5.09 -8.29 -10.21
N ASP A 182 6.24 -8.85 -9.82
CA ASP A 182 6.63 -10.24 -10.09
C ASP A 182 5.92 -11.19 -9.13
N ARG A 183 5.83 -10.80 -7.86
CA ARG A 183 5.09 -11.53 -6.82
C ARG A 183 3.90 -10.70 -6.36
N ARG A 184 2.73 -11.30 -6.45
CA ARG A 184 1.45 -10.61 -6.33
C ARG A 184 0.69 -11.22 -5.16
N PHE A 185 0.55 -10.46 -4.08
CA PHE A 185 -0.20 -10.87 -2.91
C PHE A 185 -1.45 -9.99 -2.78
N VAL A 186 -2.59 -10.62 -2.55
CA VAL A 186 -3.86 -9.92 -2.37
C VAL A 186 -4.51 -10.36 -1.08
N ILE A 187 -5.05 -9.43 -0.31
CA ILE A 187 -5.82 -9.78 0.88
C ILE A 187 -7.03 -10.63 0.47
N LYS A 188 -7.25 -11.74 1.15
CA LYS A 188 -8.37 -12.66 0.88
C LYS A 188 -9.70 -11.92 1.02
N ASN A 189 -10.60 -12.15 0.07
CA ASN A 189 -11.93 -11.52 -0.02
C ASN A 189 -11.94 -10.00 -0.22
N SER A 190 -10.78 -9.39 -0.54
CA SER A 190 -10.70 -7.96 -0.83
C SER A 190 -11.25 -7.61 -2.22
N LYS A 191 -11.42 -6.31 -2.48
CA LYS A 191 -11.80 -5.81 -3.80
C LYS A 191 -10.78 -6.22 -4.86
N LEU A 192 -9.49 -6.12 -4.54
CA LEU A 192 -8.40 -6.51 -5.43
C LEU A 192 -8.41 -8.01 -5.72
N ALA A 193 -8.73 -8.86 -4.74
CA ALA A 193 -8.88 -10.29 -4.96
C ALA A 193 -10.03 -10.61 -5.93
N GLY A 194 -11.15 -9.89 -5.83
CA GLY A 194 -12.26 -9.96 -6.79
C GLY A 194 -11.83 -9.55 -8.20
N LEU A 195 -11.15 -8.40 -8.32
CA LEU A 195 -10.63 -7.90 -9.60
C LEU A 195 -9.61 -8.86 -10.24
N CYS A 196 -8.76 -9.50 -9.43
CA CYS A 196 -7.81 -10.48 -9.93
C CYS A 196 -8.51 -11.71 -10.52
N ARG A 197 -9.58 -12.18 -9.87
CA ARG A 197 -10.41 -13.28 -10.38
C ARG A 197 -11.10 -12.87 -11.69
N GLU A 198 -11.70 -11.69 -11.73
CA GLU A 198 -12.43 -11.18 -12.91
C GLU A 198 -11.53 -10.98 -14.13
N GLN A 199 -10.25 -10.68 -13.91
CA GLN A 199 -9.29 -10.34 -14.97
C GLN A 199 -8.20 -11.39 -15.15
N GLU A 200 -8.39 -12.59 -14.57
CA GLU A 200 -7.46 -13.72 -14.67
C GLU A 200 -6.01 -13.40 -14.26
N ILE A 201 -5.86 -12.49 -13.30
CA ILE A 201 -4.55 -12.12 -12.75
C ILE A 201 -4.18 -13.15 -11.68
N GLN A 202 -3.12 -13.91 -11.94
CA GLN A 202 -2.55 -14.81 -10.95
C GLN A 202 -1.98 -14.02 -9.77
N ALA A 203 -2.53 -14.25 -8.58
CA ALA A 203 -2.07 -13.67 -7.33
C ALA A 203 -2.29 -14.64 -6.16
N THR A 204 -1.38 -14.62 -5.20
CA THR A 204 -1.48 -15.38 -3.95
C THR A 204 -2.42 -14.65 -3.00
N ARG A 205 -3.53 -15.30 -2.64
CA ARG A 205 -4.47 -14.78 -1.64
C ARG A 205 -3.91 -15.02 -0.24
N ILE A 206 -3.87 -13.99 0.58
CA ILE A 206 -3.35 -14.07 1.96
C ILE A 206 -4.38 -13.64 2.98
N ILE A 207 -4.34 -14.23 4.18
CA ILE A 207 -5.10 -13.72 5.34
C ILE A 207 -4.24 -12.82 6.23
N ASP A 208 -2.93 -13.09 6.30
CA ASP A 208 -1.96 -12.41 7.14
C ASP A 208 -0.57 -12.35 6.47
N PHE A 209 0.39 -11.71 7.12
CA PHE A 209 1.73 -11.53 6.57
C PHE A 209 2.67 -12.74 6.76
N GLN A 210 2.30 -13.73 7.58
CA GLN A 210 3.11 -14.96 7.71
C GLN A 210 3.06 -15.77 6.41
N GLU A 211 1.92 -15.75 5.71
CA GLU A 211 1.77 -16.40 4.40
C GLU A 211 2.63 -15.75 3.32
N VAL A 212 2.79 -14.43 3.36
CA VAL A 212 3.70 -13.69 2.48
C VAL A 212 5.13 -14.17 2.72
N VAL A 213 5.59 -14.18 3.97
CA VAL A 213 6.95 -14.60 4.34
C VAL A 213 7.22 -16.04 3.89
N ARG A 214 6.31 -16.98 4.16
CA ARG A 214 6.47 -18.39 3.75
C ARG A 214 6.55 -18.53 2.23
N SER A 215 5.72 -17.79 1.49
CA SER A 215 5.75 -17.81 0.02
C SER A 215 7.09 -17.31 -0.51
N LEU A 216 7.60 -16.19 0.01
CA LEU A 216 8.87 -15.62 -0.44
C LEU A 216 10.06 -16.50 -0.05
N GLN A 217 10.08 -17.07 1.15
CA GLN A 217 11.13 -17.98 1.61
C GLN A 217 11.21 -19.24 0.74
N LYS A 218 10.07 -19.87 0.45
CA LYS A 218 10.02 -21.06 -0.40
C LYS A 218 10.64 -20.80 -1.77
N GLU A 219 10.29 -19.66 -2.38
CA GLU A 219 10.80 -19.29 -3.69
C GLU A 219 12.30 -18.99 -3.69
N MET A 220 12.83 -18.40 -2.62
CA MET A 220 14.26 -18.18 -2.47
C MET A 220 15.00 -19.52 -2.37
N SER A 221 14.50 -20.46 -1.57
CA SER A 221 15.07 -21.82 -1.48
C SER A 221 15.04 -22.54 -2.83
N ASP A 222 13.93 -22.49 -3.56
CA ASP A 222 13.79 -23.12 -4.88
C ASP A 222 14.74 -22.51 -5.94
N ARG A 223 15.10 -21.23 -5.81
CA ARG A 223 16.08 -20.56 -6.69
C ARG A 223 17.51 -20.94 -6.35
N ASP A 224 17.84 -20.95 -5.06
CA ASP A 224 19.20 -21.30 -4.59
C ASP A 224 19.53 -22.76 -4.95
N SER A 225 18.55 -23.68 -4.87
CA SER A 225 18.74 -25.08 -5.31
C SER A 225 18.99 -25.23 -6.82
N LYS A 226 18.43 -24.33 -7.66
CA LYS A 226 18.61 -24.37 -9.12
C LYS A 226 19.86 -23.66 -9.63
N GLN A 227 20.49 -22.82 -8.82
CA GLN A 227 21.75 -22.14 -9.16
C GLN A 227 22.98 -22.92 -8.69
N GLY A 228 22.79 -23.93 -7.83
CA GLY A 228 23.86 -24.82 -7.34
C GLY A 228 24.03 -26.13 -8.12
N GLU A 229 23.23 -26.35 -9.18
CA GLU A 229 23.37 -27.44 -10.16
C GLU A 229 23.99 -26.92 -11.46
#